data_AF-A0A2V5P840-F1
#
_entry.id   AF-A0A2V5P840-F1
#
_cell.length_a   1.000
_cell.length_b   1.000
_cell.length_c   1.000
_cell.angle_alpha   90.00
_cell.angle_beta   90.00
_cell.angle_gamma   90.00
#
_symmetry.space_group_name_H-M   'P 1'
#
loop_
_entity.id
_entity.type
_entity.pdbx_description
1 polymer ?
#
loop_
_entity_poly.entity_id
_entity_poly.type
_entity_poly.pdbx_seq_one_letter_code
_entity_poly.pdbx_strand_id
1 'polypeptide(L)'
;SQTNNIDWWKGTIPGVSSGTTNRYKVALFKGGYSPIATISDSDSAKLYGLNQAAISNFNPTTVTAWLHNDLNTNNTATGLSEGFHIVRARCFLARNGKSGVYNTFLQTFYYDAQPPTGVIATPATNNSTISSNNYVVVVRADSSVTGVEYNISDGDPNNDDAVTGQNNGNGTTNSVAKYVPAAAVTPDGTLTQQYPNYPQEYRFTYVAVPSSGMATISVRMKEFTTSIFSNRVTTLTRTVNTLAPSQIVQITGPAMDGMTLVLDTNDVYTITNCFTSTLDTNNINLFSIYINGVFQPRRDVDQTPLYLLGGINSFNCPLMRSLRYNWTGAQVGTNAIQVVYTNQVILSDTRVVNVVRPLDPNLDSDGDGMPDWMELIAGTDPHDSNSVLRITALANGNQLVVWDSVSNINYQVLATTNLSYPLLPISPVIPASGPSTFYFDDSPDACCKFYRIQVVP
;
A
#
# COMPACT_ATOMS: atom_id res chain seq x y z
N SER A 1 7.36 15.65 -72.64
CA SER A 1 7.20 14.55 -73.61
C SER A 1 7.49 15.09 -75.00
N GLN A 2 7.98 14.26 -75.93
CA GLN A 2 8.18 14.63 -77.35
C GLN A 2 6.87 14.60 -78.17
N THR A 3 5.74 14.49 -77.49
CA THR A 3 4.39 14.60 -78.01
C THR A 3 3.64 15.57 -77.10
N ASN A 4 2.89 16.52 -77.66
CA ASN A 4 2.10 17.49 -76.89
C ASN A 4 0.95 16.86 -76.08
N ASN A 5 0.86 15.53 -76.03
CA ASN A 5 -0.05 14.79 -75.16
C ASN A 5 0.72 14.30 -73.92
N ILE A 6 0.31 14.79 -72.75
CA ILE A 6 0.78 14.26 -71.46
C ILE A 6 0.01 12.97 -71.19
N ASP A 7 0.69 11.82 -71.20
CA ASP A 7 0.17 10.57 -70.66
C ASP A 7 0.58 10.46 -69.19
N TRP A 8 -0.41 10.49 -68.29
CA TRP A 8 -0.19 10.40 -66.84
C TRP A 8 0.15 8.99 -66.34
N TRP A 9 0.04 7.98 -67.21
CA TRP A 9 0.22 6.57 -66.87
C TRP A 9 1.48 5.97 -67.51
N LYS A 10 2.00 6.57 -68.58
CA LYS A 10 3.18 6.09 -69.31
C LYS A 10 4.16 7.21 -69.60
N GLY A 11 5.44 6.91 -69.44
CA GLY A 11 6.53 7.76 -69.90
C GLY A 11 7.56 6.94 -70.67
N THR A 12 8.02 7.45 -71.81
CA THR A 12 9.17 6.88 -72.53
C THR A 12 10.42 7.59 -72.06
N ILE A 13 11.35 6.84 -71.45
CA ILE A 13 12.69 7.33 -71.13
C ILE A 13 13.59 7.01 -72.34
N PRO A 14 14.21 8.02 -73.00
CA PRO A 14 15.09 7.76 -74.12
C PRO A 14 16.33 6.98 -73.66
N GLY A 15 16.77 6.03 -74.49
CA GLY A 15 18.03 5.32 -74.27
C GLY A 15 19.21 6.29 -74.34
N VAL A 16 20.13 6.18 -73.39
CA VAL A 16 21.38 6.95 -73.37
C VAL A 16 22.57 6.01 -73.57
N SER A 17 23.64 6.52 -74.16
CA SER A 17 24.89 5.78 -74.36
C SER A 17 25.47 5.25 -73.04
N SER A 18 26.14 4.10 -73.10
CA SER A 18 26.81 3.50 -71.95
C SER A 18 27.69 4.53 -71.21
N GLY A 19 27.55 4.61 -69.89
CA GLY A 19 28.26 5.58 -69.04
C GLY A 19 27.57 6.94 -68.87
N THR A 20 26.41 7.18 -69.49
CA THR A 20 25.70 8.46 -69.39
C THR A 20 24.63 8.41 -68.29
N THR A 21 24.62 9.36 -67.36
CA THR A 21 23.57 9.46 -66.33
C THR A 21 22.29 10.04 -66.91
N ASN A 22 21.19 9.28 -66.87
CA ASN A 22 19.86 9.76 -67.22
C ASN A 22 19.11 10.23 -65.94
N ARG A 23 18.64 11.48 -65.92
CA ARG A 23 17.90 12.07 -64.80
C ARG A 23 16.48 12.40 -65.23
N TYR A 24 15.49 11.92 -64.48
CA TYR A 24 14.07 12.22 -64.70
C TYR A 24 13.43 12.72 -63.40
N LYS A 25 12.35 13.50 -63.53
CA LYS A 25 11.51 13.94 -62.41
C LYS A 25 10.15 13.26 -62.55
N VAL A 26 9.68 12.65 -61.48
CA VAL A 26 8.31 12.14 -61.40
C VAL A 26 7.44 13.25 -60.80
N ALA A 27 6.30 13.51 -61.41
CA ALA A 27 5.30 14.45 -60.89
C ALA A 27 4.04 13.68 -60.50
N LEU A 28 3.39 14.12 -59.42
CA LEU A 28 2.09 13.61 -58.98
C LEU A 28 1.02 14.62 -59.43
N PHE A 29 -0.05 14.12 -60.06
CA PHE A 29 -1.20 14.92 -60.42
C PHE A 29 -2.38 14.56 -59.52
N LYS A 30 -2.93 15.58 -58.84
CA LYS A 30 -4.20 15.50 -58.12
C LYS A 30 -5.21 16.38 -58.86
N GLY A 31 -6.06 15.77 -59.67
CA GLY A 31 -7.14 16.48 -60.38
C GLY A 31 -8.42 15.66 -60.41
N GLY A 32 -9.55 16.34 -60.21
CA GLY A 32 -10.88 15.72 -60.19
C GLY A 32 -11.96 16.55 -59.49
N TYR A 33 -12.39 17.67 -60.09
CA TYR A 33 -13.79 18.11 -59.99
C TYR A 33 -14.58 17.78 -61.29
N SER A 34 -14.01 16.92 -62.12
CA SER A 34 -14.69 16.25 -63.22
C SER A 34 -14.13 14.81 -63.25
N PRO A 35 -14.98 13.77 -63.31
CA PRO A 35 -14.53 12.39 -63.12
C PRO A 35 -13.39 12.06 -64.09
N ILE A 36 -12.37 11.36 -63.60
CA ILE A 36 -11.39 10.71 -64.47
C ILE A 36 -12.20 9.92 -65.50
N ALA A 37 -12.03 10.26 -66.78
CA ALA A 37 -12.78 9.62 -67.85
C ALA A 37 -12.68 8.10 -67.69
N THR A 38 -13.80 7.43 -67.93
CA THR A 38 -13.92 5.99 -67.79
C THR A 38 -12.74 5.28 -68.42
N ILE A 39 -12.01 4.50 -67.63
CA ILE A 39 -10.87 3.73 -68.13
C ILE A 39 -11.45 2.59 -68.96
N SER A 40 -11.53 2.78 -70.28
CA SER A 40 -11.87 1.72 -71.21
C SER A 40 -10.63 0.83 -71.38
N ASP A 41 -10.76 -0.41 -70.95
CA ASP A 41 -9.92 -1.57 -71.30
C ASP A 41 -8.55 -1.71 -70.60
N SER A 42 -8.02 -2.93 -70.70
CA SER A 42 -6.83 -3.42 -70.01
C SER A 42 -5.56 -2.72 -70.50
N ASP A 43 -5.15 -1.68 -69.79
CA ASP A 43 -3.82 -1.08 -69.95
C ASP A 43 -2.90 -1.56 -68.82
N SER A 44 -1.86 -2.35 -69.17
CA SER A 44 -0.91 -2.87 -68.19
C SER A 44 -0.15 -1.79 -67.42
N ALA A 45 -0.02 -0.56 -67.97
CA ALA A 45 0.58 0.55 -67.24
C ALA A 45 -0.27 1.04 -66.06
N LYS A 46 -1.55 0.69 -66.04
CA LYS A 46 -2.50 1.06 -64.98
C LYS A 46 -2.70 -0.06 -63.96
N LEU A 47 -2.04 -1.21 -64.15
CA LEU A 47 -2.20 -2.42 -63.33
C LEU A 47 -1.88 -2.18 -61.85
N TYR A 48 -0.92 -1.30 -61.54
CA TYR A 48 -0.52 -0.94 -60.18
C TYR A 48 -1.14 0.37 -59.67
N GLY A 49 -2.17 0.89 -60.35
CA GLY A 49 -2.87 2.08 -59.91
C GLY A 49 -3.59 1.85 -58.57
N LEU A 50 -3.36 2.73 -57.59
CA LEU A 50 -4.09 2.72 -56.32
C LEU A 50 -5.42 3.46 -56.50
N ASN A 51 -6.53 2.83 -56.09
CA ASN A 51 -7.82 3.49 -55.96
C ASN A 51 -8.10 3.80 -54.49
N GLN A 52 -8.41 5.06 -54.18
CA GLN A 52 -8.86 5.48 -52.86
C GLN A 52 -10.20 6.21 -53.00
N ALA A 53 -11.19 5.77 -52.23
CA ALA A 53 -12.51 6.40 -52.15
C ALA A 53 -12.71 7.00 -50.75
N ALA A 54 -13.44 8.11 -50.69
CA ALA A 54 -13.84 8.74 -49.44
C ALA A 54 -15.35 9.00 -49.46
N ILE A 55 -16.00 8.83 -48.31
CA ILE A 55 -17.40 9.22 -48.12
C ILE A 55 -17.39 10.65 -47.60
N SER A 56 -17.81 11.61 -48.43
CA SER A 56 -18.00 13.00 -48.03
C SER A 56 -19.29 13.16 -47.22
N ASN A 57 -19.28 14.04 -46.21
CA ASN A 57 -20.46 14.39 -45.40
C ASN A 57 -21.11 13.19 -44.71
N PHE A 58 -20.32 12.18 -44.33
CA PHE A 58 -20.82 11.06 -43.53
C PHE A 58 -21.28 11.56 -42.15
N ASN A 59 -22.56 11.38 -41.85
CA ASN A 59 -23.12 11.64 -40.54
C ASN A 59 -23.71 10.34 -39.97
N PRO A 60 -23.07 9.74 -38.95
CA PRO A 60 -23.54 8.47 -38.39
C PRO A 60 -24.88 8.59 -37.67
N THR A 61 -25.34 9.79 -37.29
CA THR A 61 -26.64 9.95 -36.62
C THR A 61 -27.82 9.98 -37.58
N THR A 62 -27.59 10.25 -38.88
CA THR A 62 -28.66 10.39 -39.88
C THR A 62 -28.50 9.48 -41.10
N VAL A 63 -27.43 8.68 -41.19
CA VAL A 63 -27.20 7.77 -42.32
C VAL A 63 -28.27 6.68 -42.37
N THR A 64 -28.70 6.27 -43.57
CA THR A 64 -29.53 5.07 -43.72
C THR A 64 -28.68 3.82 -43.51
N ALA A 65 -28.89 3.14 -42.38
CA ALA A 65 -28.22 1.90 -42.04
C ALA A 65 -29.02 0.71 -42.60
N TRP A 66 -28.36 -0.18 -43.35
CA TRP A 66 -28.97 -1.40 -43.86
C TRP A 66 -28.79 -2.52 -42.84
N LEU A 67 -29.91 -3.09 -42.36
CA LEU A 67 -29.90 -4.15 -41.35
C LEU A 67 -29.51 -5.51 -41.93
N HIS A 68 -29.76 -5.70 -43.23
CA HIS A 68 -29.44 -6.91 -43.97
C HIS A 68 -28.76 -6.57 -45.30
N ASN A 69 -28.03 -7.55 -45.86
CA ASN A 69 -27.33 -7.40 -47.14
C ASN A 69 -28.23 -7.69 -48.37
N ASP A 70 -29.54 -7.57 -48.20
CA ASP A 70 -30.55 -7.83 -49.22
C ASP A 70 -30.98 -6.55 -49.97
N LEU A 71 -30.52 -5.38 -49.52
CA LEU A 71 -30.92 -4.06 -50.05
C LEU A 71 -32.45 -3.84 -50.03
N ASN A 72 -33.16 -4.51 -49.12
CA ASN A 72 -34.58 -4.29 -48.92
C ASN A 72 -34.77 -2.98 -48.13
N THR A 73 -35.44 -1.99 -48.72
CA THR A 73 -35.63 -0.67 -48.09
C THR A 73 -36.44 -0.73 -46.80
N ASN A 74 -37.25 -1.77 -46.62
CA ASN A 74 -37.98 -2.01 -45.37
C ASN A 74 -37.07 -2.51 -44.24
N ASN A 75 -35.86 -2.98 -44.58
CA ASN A 75 -34.84 -3.47 -43.66
C ASN A 75 -33.76 -2.39 -43.43
N THR A 76 -34.19 -1.15 -43.21
CA THR A 76 -33.31 -0.02 -42.94
C THR A 76 -33.65 0.68 -41.63
N ALA A 77 -32.65 1.32 -41.04
CA ALA A 77 -32.79 2.21 -39.88
C ALA A 77 -32.17 3.57 -40.19
N THR A 78 -32.62 4.62 -39.48
CA THR A 78 -31.98 5.94 -39.53
C THR A 78 -30.94 6.03 -38.43
N GLY A 79 -29.71 6.39 -38.81
CA GLY A 79 -28.56 6.44 -37.92
C GLY A 79 -27.93 5.06 -37.65
N LEU A 80 -26.71 5.08 -37.13
CA LEU A 80 -26.01 3.91 -36.60
C LEU A 80 -26.26 3.80 -35.09
N SER A 81 -26.51 2.58 -34.61
CA SER A 81 -26.39 2.26 -33.19
C SER A 81 -24.92 2.31 -32.77
N GLU A 82 -24.62 2.51 -31.50
CA GLU A 82 -23.26 2.28 -30.99
C GLU A 82 -22.79 0.85 -31.31
N GLY A 83 -21.49 0.66 -31.57
CA GLY A 83 -20.91 -0.66 -31.80
C GLY A 83 -20.18 -0.83 -33.13
N PHE A 84 -19.92 -2.09 -33.49
CA PHE A 84 -19.20 -2.41 -34.73
C PHE A 84 -20.11 -2.33 -35.96
N HIS A 85 -19.64 -1.61 -36.97
CA HIS A 85 -20.27 -1.47 -38.27
C HIS A 85 -19.30 -1.83 -39.38
N ILE A 86 -19.84 -2.02 -40.58
CA ILE A 86 -19.06 -2.28 -41.78
C ILE A 86 -19.52 -1.38 -42.92
N VAL A 87 -18.57 -0.64 -43.49
CA VAL A 87 -18.77 0.05 -44.76
C VAL A 87 -18.42 -0.89 -45.90
N ARG A 88 -19.30 -0.98 -46.89
CA ARG A 88 -19.06 -1.70 -48.14
C ARG A 88 -19.15 -0.75 -49.32
N ALA A 89 -18.06 -0.61 -50.07
CA ALA A 89 -18.03 0.21 -51.28
C ALA A 89 -17.82 -0.68 -52.50
N ARG A 90 -18.68 -0.53 -53.53
CA ARG A 90 -18.52 -1.22 -54.82
C ARG A 90 -18.07 -0.24 -55.88
N CYS A 91 -16.92 -0.50 -56.47
CA CYS A 91 -16.45 0.25 -57.63
C CYS A 91 -16.79 -0.53 -58.89
N PHE A 92 -17.76 -0.05 -59.66
CA PHE A 92 -18.19 -0.69 -60.90
C PHE A 92 -17.30 -0.24 -62.08
N LEU A 93 -16.87 -1.21 -62.88
CA LEU A 93 -16.36 -0.95 -64.21
C LEU A 93 -17.54 -0.58 -65.11
N ALA A 94 -17.51 0.62 -65.68
CA ALA A 94 -18.58 1.07 -66.57
C ALA A 94 -18.56 0.24 -67.87
N ARG A 95 -19.68 -0.43 -68.15
CA ARG A 95 -19.83 -1.26 -69.35
C ARG A 95 -21.25 -1.08 -69.89
N ASN A 96 -21.38 -0.35 -70.99
CA ASN A 96 -22.69 -0.08 -71.58
C ASN A 96 -23.37 -1.38 -72.05
N GLY A 97 -24.61 -1.63 -71.60
CA GLY A 97 -25.40 -2.80 -71.98
C GLY A 97 -24.84 -4.17 -71.57
N LYS A 98 -23.86 -4.23 -70.64
CA LYS A 98 -23.21 -5.47 -70.19
C LYS A 98 -23.36 -5.65 -68.68
N SER A 99 -23.22 -6.89 -68.20
CA SER A 99 -23.21 -7.18 -66.77
C SER A 99 -22.11 -6.40 -66.06
N GLY A 100 -22.46 -5.83 -64.90
CA GLY A 100 -21.53 -5.08 -64.06
C GLY A 100 -20.40 -5.98 -63.56
N VAL A 101 -19.17 -5.49 -63.67
CA VAL A 101 -17.99 -6.07 -63.03
C VAL A 101 -17.55 -5.07 -61.99
N TYR A 102 -17.33 -5.50 -60.76
CA TYR A 102 -16.98 -4.62 -59.66
C TYR A 102 -16.03 -5.29 -58.69
N ASN A 103 -15.24 -4.45 -58.02
CA ASN A 103 -14.54 -4.83 -56.80
C ASN A 103 -15.35 -4.34 -55.61
N THR A 104 -15.38 -5.15 -54.55
CA THR A 104 -15.97 -4.77 -53.27
C THR A 104 -14.86 -4.48 -52.27
N PHE A 105 -14.91 -3.30 -51.67
CA PHE A 105 -14.04 -2.87 -50.58
C PHE A 105 -14.84 -2.89 -49.28
N LEU A 106 -14.22 -3.39 -48.23
CA LEU A 106 -14.83 -3.60 -46.92
C LEU A 106 -13.97 -2.91 -45.86
N GLN A 107 -14.59 -2.17 -44.96
CA GLN A 107 -13.92 -1.59 -43.79
C GLN A 107 -14.83 -1.74 -42.58
N THR A 108 -14.35 -2.41 -41.54
CA THR A 108 -15.01 -2.40 -40.23
C THR A 108 -14.57 -1.20 -39.42
N PHE A 109 -15.47 -0.67 -38.60
CA PHE A 109 -15.18 0.40 -37.66
C PHE A 109 -16.08 0.28 -36.43
N TYR A 110 -15.65 0.82 -35.30
CA TYR A 110 -16.48 0.96 -34.12
C TYR A 110 -17.02 2.38 -34.07
N TYR A 111 -18.33 2.53 -33.94
CA TYR A 111 -18.98 3.81 -33.72
C TYR A 111 -19.24 3.97 -32.21
N ASP A 112 -18.45 4.83 -31.58
CA ASP A 112 -18.60 5.29 -30.20
C ASP A 112 -19.44 6.57 -30.21
N ALA A 113 -20.71 6.41 -29.83
CA ALA A 113 -21.69 7.50 -29.83
C ALA A 113 -21.60 8.33 -28.56
N GLN A 114 -21.36 7.69 -27.41
CA GLN A 114 -21.31 8.29 -26.08
C GLN A 114 -20.48 7.40 -25.14
N PRO A 115 -19.93 7.96 -24.06
CA PRO A 115 -19.31 7.16 -23.01
C PRO A 115 -20.28 6.12 -22.43
N PRO A 116 -19.77 4.97 -21.97
CA PRO A 116 -20.62 3.90 -21.43
C PRO A 116 -21.42 4.35 -20.21
N THR A 117 -22.55 3.72 -19.96
CA THR A 117 -23.46 4.03 -18.85
C THR A 117 -23.60 2.85 -17.89
N GLY A 118 -24.00 3.16 -16.66
CA GLY A 118 -24.14 2.15 -15.62
C GLY A 118 -24.49 2.75 -14.25
N VAL A 119 -24.54 1.88 -13.25
CA VAL A 119 -24.90 2.22 -11.87
C VAL A 119 -24.16 1.34 -10.86
N ILE A 120 -23.78 1.94 -9.74
CA ILE A 120 -23.35 1.19 -8.55
C ILE A 120 -24.63 0.68 -7.88
N ALA A 121 -24.93 -0.61 -8.06
CA ALA A 121 -26.12 -1.28 -7.54
C ALA A 121 -26.00 -1.55 -6.03
N THR A 122 -24.82 -1.96 -5.57
CA THR A 122 -24.51 -2.08 -4.14
C THR A 122 -23.15 -1.46 -3.83
N PRO A 123 -23.03 -0.55 -2.84
CA PRO A 123 -24.13 -0.01 -2.02
C PRO A 123 -25.14 0.77 -2.87
N ALA A 124 -26.42 0.83 -2.46
CA ALA A 124 -27.50 1.40 -3.28
C ALA A 124 -27.66 2.92 -3.14
N THR A 125 -27.32 3.48 -1.97
CA THR A 125 -27.33 4.93 -1.72
C THR A 125 -26.00 5.44 -1.14
N ASN A 126 -25.72 6.74 -1.29
CA ASN A 126 -24.62 7.40 -0.57
C ASN A 126 -24.83 7.28 0.94
N ASN A 127 -23.73 7.28 1.70
CA ASN A 127 -23.70 7.22 3.16
C ASN A 127 -24.26 5.91 3.74
N SER A 128 -24.39 4.85 2.91
CA SER A 128 -24.62 3.50 3.40
C SER A 128 -23.47 3.07 4.32
N THR A 129 -23.77 2.32 5.37
CA THR A 129 -22.76 1.81 6.30
C THR A 129 -22.24 0.45 5.85
N ILE A 130 -20.91 0.31 5.80
CA ILE A 130 -20.23 -0.98 5.61
C ILE A 130 -19.65 -1.40 6.95
N SER A 131 -20.15 -2.51 7.50
CA SER A 131 -19.76 -3.03 8.82
C SER A 131 -18.99 -4.36 8.76
N SER A 132 -18.43 -4.69 7.60
CA SER A 132 -17.66 -5.90 7.37
C SER A 132 -16.25 -5.55 6.89
N ASN A 133 -15.25 -6.33 7.28
CA ASN A 133 -13.85 -6.12 6.86
C ASN A 133 -13.67 -6.28 5.34
N ASN A 134 -14.56 -7.02 4.70
CA ASN A 134 -14.62 -7.20 3.25
C ASN A 134 -16.05 -6.90 2.79
N TYR A 135 -16.21 -6.09 1.75
CA TYR A 135 -17.50 -5.71 1.20
C TYR A 135 -17.52 -5.81 -0.32
N VAL A 136 -18.55 -6.45 -0.87
CA VAL A 136 -18.69 -6.61 -2.32
C VAL A 136 -19.48 -5.45 -2.92
N VAL A 137 -18.80 -4.65 -3.72
CA VAL A 137 -19.40 -3.62 -4.57
C VAL A 137 -19.90 -4.27 -5.84
N VAL A 138 -21.15 -4.01 -6.21
CA VAL A 138 -21.77 -4.52 -7.44
C VAL A 138 -22.08 -3.36 -8.37
N VAL A 139 -21.64 -3.46 -9.62
CA VAL A 139 -21.90 -2.49 -10.68
C VAL A 139 -22.67 -3.17 -11.79
N ARG A 140 -23.72 -2.49 -12.26
CA ARG A 140 -24.46 -2.87 -13.46
C ARG A 140 -24.09 -1.90 -14.57
N ALA A 141 -23.76 -2.42 -15.74
CA ALA A 141 -23.32 -1.63 -16.88
C ALA A 141 -24.10 -1.98 -18.15
N ASP A 142 -24.14 -1.04 -19.09
CA ASP A 142 -24.72 -1.29 -20.41
C ASP A 142 -23.90 -2.31 -21.23
N SER A 143 -24.37 -2.63 -22.43
CA SER A 143 -23.74 -3.65 -23.28
C SER A 143 -22.44 -3.19 -23.96
N SER A 144 -22.12 -1.89 -23.99
CA SER A 144 -20.91 -1.40 -24.66
C SER A 144 -19.67 -1.45 -23.78
N VAL A 145 -19.85 -1.60 -22.46
CA VAL A 145 -18.75 -1.77 -21.52
C VAL A 145 -17.89 -2.99 -21.86
N THR A 146 -16.58 -2.75 -21.94
CA THR A 146 -15.54 -3.76 -22.20
C THR A 146 -14.69 -4.06 -20.97
N GLY A 147 -14.76 -3.20 -19.95
CA GLY A 147 -14.05 -3.40 -18.70
C GLY A 147 -14.46 -2.38 -17.64
N VAL A 148 -14.32 -2.79 -16.38
CA VAL A 148 -14.60 -1.94 -15.22
C VAL A 148 -13.40 -1.97 -14.30
N GLU A 149 -13.00 -0.82 -13.78
CA GLU A 149 -11.95 -0.70 -12.77
C GLU A 149 -12.43 0.06 -11.54
N TYR A 150 -11.89 -0.31 -10.39
CA TYR A 150 -12.27 0.21 -9.09
C TYR A 150 -11.08 0.91 -8.42
N ASN A 151 -11.37 2.01 -7.77
CA ASN A 151 -10.51 2.65 -6.79
C ASN A 151 -11.34 2.99 -5.56
N ILE A 152 -10.81 2.74 -4.38
CA ILE A 152 -11.44 3.08 -3.11
C ILE A 152 -10.50 4.04 -2.39
N SER A 153 -11.00 5.22 -2.04
CA SER A 153 -10.26 6.19 -1.23
C SER A 153 -10.91 6.27 0.14
N ASP A 154 -10.18 5.93 1.18
CA ASP A 154 -10.61 6.03 2.57
C ASP A 154 -9.56 6.75 3.43
N GLY A 155 -9.74 6.77 4.75
CA GLY A 155 -8.87 7.47 5.68
C GLY A 155 -7.79 6.63 6.35
N ASP A 156 -7.70 5.32 6.08
CA ASP A 156 -6.74 4.41 6.70
C ASP A 156 -5.56 4.13 5.77
N PRO A 157 -4.42 4.83 5.92
CA PRO A 157 -3.27 4.63 5.02
C PRO A 157 -2.66 3.23 5.12
N ASN A 158 -2.98 2.45 6.15
CA ASN A 158 -2.38 1.13 6.35
C ASN A 158 -2.96 0.04 5.43
N ASN A 159 -4.12 0.29 4.82
CA ASN A 159 -4.76 -0.60 3.86
C ASN A 159 -4.48 -0.19 2.39
N ASP A 160 -3.78 0.93 2.18
CA ASP A 160 -3.47 1.43 0.86
C ASP A 160 -2.59 0.45 0.08
N ASP A 161 -2.87 0.30 -1.21
CA ASP A 161 -2.10 -0.57 -2.10
C ASP A 161 -0.61 -0.17 -2.17
N ALA A 162 -0.32 1.13 -2.05
CA ALA A 162 1.04 1.65 -2.06
C ALA A 162 1.85 1.24 -0.81
N VAL A 163 1.16 0.98 0.30
CA VAL A 163 1.74 0.57 1.59
C VAL A 163 1.81 -0.95 1.68
N THR A 164 0.72 -1.64 1.33
CA THR A 164 0.61 -3.11 1.42
C THR A 164 1.33 -3.84 0.28
N GLY A 165 1.61 -3.17 -0.84
CA GLY A 165 2.13 -3.78 -2.06
C GLY A 165 1.11 -4.64 -2.80
N GLN A 166 -0.15 -4.64 -2.37
CA GLN A 166 -1.24 -5.40 -2.97
C GLN A 166 -1.87 -4.64 -4.13
N ASN A 167 -2.77 -5.31 -4.86
CA ASN A 167 -3.52 -4.73 -5.97
C ASN A 167 -5.03 -4.81 -5.70
N ASN A 168 -5.46 -4.18 -4.62
CA ASN A 168 -6.85 -4.18 -4.14
C ASN A 168 -7.61 -2.89 -4.49
N GLY A 169 -6.96 -1.95 -5.19
CA GLY A 169 -7.58 -0.69 -5.60
C GLY A 169 -7.76 0.30 -4.44
N ASN A 170 -7.15 0.06 -3.28
CA ASN A 170 -7.21 0.96 -2.14
C ASN A 170 -6.17 2.09 -2.27
N GLY A 171 -6.63 3.31 -2.03
CA GLY A 171 -5.79 4.49 -1.89
C GLY A 171 -5.28 5.09 -3.20
N THR A 172 -4.14 5.77 -3.07
CA THR A 172 -3.43 6.40 -4.19
C THR A 172 -1.99 5.91 -4.25
N THR A 173 -1.36 6.00 -5.42
CA THR A 173 0.08 5.82 -5.58
C THR A 173 0.63 7.10 -6.17
N ASN A 174 1.60 7.73 -5.49
CA ASN A 174 2.13 9.04 -5.88
C ASN A 174 1.01 10.09 -6.11
N SER A 175 0.03 10.12 -5.20
CA SER A 175 -1.15 11.01 -5.26
C SER A 175 -2.07 10.81 -6.47
N VAL A 176 -1.94 9.70 -7.19
CA VAL A 176 -2.83 9.31 -8.29
C VAL A 176 -3.65 8.10 -7.87
N ALA A 177 -4.98 8.15 -8.04
CA ALA A 177 -5.88 7.04 -7.76
C ALA A 177 -5.44 5.78 -8.52
N LYS A 178 -5.23 4.68 -7.80
CA LYS A 178 -4.83 3.39 -8.36
C LYS A 178 -6.09 2.58 -8.66
N TYR A 179 -6.38 2.41 -9.95
CA TYR A 179 -7.53 1.65 -10.42
C TYR A 179 -7.15 0.20 -10.68
N VAL A 180 -7.99 -0.73 -10.24
CA VAL A 180 -7.82 -2.18 -10.42
C VAL A 180 -8.99 -2.77 -11.19
N PRO A 181 -8.76 -3.59 -12.23
CA PRO A 181 -9.83 -4.18 -13.03
C PRO A 181 -10.64 -5.22 -12.25
N ALA A 182 -11.94 -5.26 -12.52
CA ALA A 182 -12.83 -6.34 -12.12
C ALA A 182 -13.28 -7.14 -13.34
N ALA A 183 -13.42 -8.45 -13.17
CA ALA A 183 -13.99 -9.31 -14.19
C ALA A 183 -15.53 -9.21 -14.20
N ALA A 184 -16.11 -9.34 -15.39
CA ALA A 184 -17.55 -9.52 -15.53
C ALA A 184 -17.97 -10.85 -14.89
N VAL A 185 -19.15 -10.87 -14.27
CA VAL A 185 -19.74 -12.07 -13.68
C VAL A 185 -21.06 -12.40 -14.35
N THR A 186 -21.58 -13.61 -14.11
CA THR A 186 -22.94 -13.96 -14.50
C THR A 186 -23.92 -13.00 -13.80
N PRO A 187 -24.73 -12.23 -14.55
CA PRO A 187 -25.64 -11.24 -13.96
C PRO A 187 -26.68 -11.87 -13.04
N ASP A 188 -26.90 -11.26 -11.89
CA ASP A 188 -27.97 -11.67 -10.99
C ASP A 188 -29.34 -11.37 -11.61
N GLY A 189 -30.27 -12.34 -11.53
CA GLY A 189 -31.58 -12.23 -12.16
C GLY A 189 -32.48 -11.16 -11.52
N THR A 190 -32.33 -10.89 -10.22
CA THR A 190 -33.09 -9.84 -9.51
C THR A 190 -32.55 -8.45 -9.87
N LEU A 191 -31.23 -8.28 -9.90
CA LEU A 191 -30.60 -7.04 -10.35
C LEU A 191 -30.87 -6.77 -11.83
N THR A 192 -30.96 -7.81 -12.65
CA THR A 192 -31.33 -7.67 -14.07
C THR A 192 -32.75 -7.13 -14.24
N GLN A 193 -33.70 -7.56 -13.40
CA GLN A 193 -35.06 -7.02 -13.42
C GLN A 193 -35.10 -5.57 -12.91
N GLN A 194 -34.29 -5.22 -11.91
CA GLN A 194 -34.21 -3.86 -11.38
C GLN A 194 -33.52 -2.89 -12.35
N TYR A 195 -32.52 -3.36 -13.09
CA TYR A 195 -31.70 -2.57 -14.00
C TYR A 195 -31.72 -3.14 -15.44
N PRO A 196 -32.88 -3.10 -16.12
CA PRO A 196 -33.07 -3.78 -17.41
C PRO A 196 -32.20 -3.22 -18.54
N ASN A 197 -31.78 -1.96 -18.44
CA ASN A 197 -30.89 -1.31 -19.43
C ASN A 197 -29.40 -1.65 -19.21
N TYR A 198 -29.06 -2.32 -18.11
CA TYR A 198 -27.69 -2.61 -17.70
C TYR A 198 -27.48 -4.12 -17.57
N PRO A 199 -27.37 -4.85 -18.70
CA PRO A 199 -27.33 -6.30 -18.72
C PRO A 199 -26.02 -6.89 -18.19
N GLN A 200 -24.93 -6.13 -18.14
CA GLN A 200 -23.66 -6.60 -17.62
C GLN A 200 -23.54 -6.38 -16.11
N GLU A 201 -22.81 -7.26 -15.43
CA GLU A 201 -22.56 -7.17 -13.99
C GLU A 201 -21.07 -7.38 -13.66
N TYR A 202 -20.56 -6.53 -12.77
CA TYR A 202 -19.21 -6.58 -12.26
C TYR A 202 -19.25 -6.57 -10.73
N ARG A 203 -18.39 -7.38 -10.12
CA ARG A 203 -18.27 -7.47 -8.66
C ARG A 203 -16.82 -7.23 -8.25
N PHE A 204 -16.63 -6.40 -7.25
CA PHE A 204 -15.33 -6.07 -6.71
C PHE A 204 -15.37 -6.07 -5.19
N THR A 205 -14.39 -6.72 -4.55
CA THR A 205 -14.32 -6.75 -3.09
C THR A 205 -13.46 -5.60 -2.59
N TYR A 206 -14.08 -4.65 -1.91
CA TYR A 206 -13.37 -3.70 -1.06
C TYR A 206 -12.90 -4.45 0.20
N VAL A 207 -11.59 -4.64 0.31
CA VAL A 207 -10.93 -5.37 1.40
C VAL A 207 -10.33 -4.42 2.43
N ALA A 208 -10.13 -4.93 3.65
CA ALA A 208 -9.57 -4.17 4.78
C ALA A 208 -10.33 -2.84 5.02
N VAL A 209 -11.67 -2.92 5.02
CA VAL A 209 -12.52 -1.76 5.28
C VAL A 209 -12.18 -1.15 6.66
N PRO A 210 -11.98 0.17 6.78
CA PRO A 210 -11.67 0.82 8.05
C PRO A 210 -12.77 0.66 9.10
N SER A 211 -12.37 0.75 10.37
CA SER A 211 -13.29 0.62 11.50
C SER A 211 -14.08 1.88 11.83
N SER A 212 -13.69 3.02 11.23
CA SER A 212 -14.39 4.30 11.36
C SER A 212 -14.12 5.17 10.12
N GLY A 213 -14.90 6.23 9.93
CA GLY A 213 -14.69 7.21 8.86
C GLY A 213 -15.60 7.03 7.65
N MET A 214 -15.15 7.56 6.51
CA MET A 214 -15.85 7.44 5.23
C MET A 214 -14.90 6.94 4.15
N ALA A 215 -15.44 6.22 3.18
CA ALA A 215 -14.76 5.83 1.96
C ALA A 215 -15.51 6.34 0.73
N THR A 216 -14.77 6.64 -0.34
CA THR A 216 -15.28 6.95 -1.67
C THR A 216 -14.91 5.83 -2.62
N ILE A 217 -15.92 5.09 -3.09
CA ILE A 217 -15.78 4.08 -4.13
C ILE A 217 -15.91 4.78 -5.48
N SER A 218 -14.89 4.67 -6.30
CA SER A 218 -14.84 5.21 -7.67
C SER A 218 -14.73 4.08 -8.67
N VAL A 219 -15.64 4.04 -9.63
CA VAL A 219 -15.74 2.98 -10.64
C VAL A 219 -15.57 3.59 -12.02
N ARG A 220 -14.56 3.18 -12.78
CA ARG A 220 -14.36 3.58 -14.18
C ARG A 220 -14.84 2.49 -15.11
N MET A 221 -15.78 2.82 -15.98
CA MET A 221 -16.26 1.95 -17.05
C MET A 221 -15.58 2.35 -18.36
N LYS A 222 -15.06 1.35 -19.07
CA LYS A 222 -14.35 1.49 -20.33
C LYS A 222 -15.16 0.87 -21.46
N GLU A 223 -14.88 1.32 -22.67
CA GLU A 223 -15.38 0.82 -23.93
C GLU A 223 -14.21 0.48 -24.88
N PHE A 224 -14.49 0.00 -26.09
CA PHE A 224 -13.44 -0.38 -27.04
C PHE A 224 -12.51 0.80 -27.38
N THR A 225 -13.07 2.01 -27.50
CA THR A 225 -12.34 3.21 -27.88
C THR A 225 -11.50 3.78 -26.75
N THR A 226 -11.72 3.40 -25.49
CA THR A 226 -10.93 3.87 -24.33
C THR A 226 -9.43 3.60 -24.49
N SER A 227 -9.07 2.52 -25.18
CA SER A 227 -7.67 2.17 -25.48
C SER A 227 -6.98 3.18 -26.39
N ILE A 228 -7.74 3.93 -27.18
CA ILE A 228 -7.27 4.97 -28.12
C ILE A 228 -7.50 6.36 -27.53
N PHE A 229 -8.68 6.57 -26.95
CA PHE A 229 -9.10 7.82 -26.31
C PHE A 229 -9.25 7.59 -24.81
N SER A 230 -8.17 7.81 -24.05
CA SER A 230 -8.11 7.49 -22.61
C SER A 230 -9.14 8.22 -21.74
N ASN A 231 -9.71 9.32 -22.24
CA ASN A 231 -10.76 10.08 -21.60
C ASN A 231 -12.19 9.57 -21.90
N ARG A 232 -12.34 8.60 -22.81
CA ARG A 232 -13.63 7.93 -23.09
C ARG A 232 -13.90 6.89 -22.02
N VAL A 233 -14.30 7.38 -20.86
CA VAL A 233 -14.68 6.59 -19.69
C VAL A 233 -15.84 7.27 -18.97
N THR A 234 -16.67 6.47 -18.31
CA THR A 234 -17.63 6.99 -17.33
C THR A 234 -17.15 6.62 -15.94
N THR A 235 -17.09 7.62 -15.05
CA THR A 235 -16.73 7.42 -13.65
C THR A 235 -17.99 7.53 -12.79
N LEU A 236 -18.35 6.43 -12.12
CA LEU A 236 -19.38 6.42 -11.08
C LEU A 236 -18.70 6.59 -9.71
N THR A 237 -19.34 7.33 -8.80
CA THR A 237 -18.83 7.50 -7.44
C THR A 237 -19.90 7.15 -6.41
N ARG A 238 -19.44 6.63 -5.26
CA ARG A 238 -20.30 6.32 -4.13
C ARG A 238 -19.57 6.59 -2.81
N THR A 239 -20.15 7.41 -1.94
CA THR A 239 -19.64 7.59 -0.57
C THR A 239 -20.31 6.59 0.38
N VAL A 240 -19.55 6.06 1.33
CA VAL A 240 -20.01 5.10 2.35
C VAL A 240 -19.39 5.43 3.71
N ASN A 241 -20.09 5.09 4.78
CA ASN A 241 -19.55 5.12 6.13
C ASN A 241 -18.87 3.78 6.42
N THR A 242 -17.65 3.80 6.95
CA THR A 242 -16.87 2.61 7.27
C THR A 242 -16.98 2.34 8.77
N LEU A 243 -17.46 1.15 9.13
CA LEU A 243 -17.69 0.71 10.51
C LEU A 243 -17.35 -0.78 10.68
N ALA A 244 -16.29 -1.24 10.00
CA ALA A 244 -15.85 -2.62 10.11
C ALA A 244 -15.29 -2.90 11.53
N PRO A 245 -15.24 -4.17 11.97
CA PRO A 245 -14.60 -4.51 13.24
C PRO A 245 -13.13 -4.10 13.25
N SER A 246 -12.68 -3.44 14.32
CA SER A 246 -11.28 -3.03 14.44
C SER A 246 -10.32 -4.22 14.38
N GLN A 247 -9.27 -4.07 13.56
CA GLN A 247 -8.20 -5.04 13.42
C GLN A 247 -6.95 -4.52 14.12
N ILE A 248 -6.39 -5.31 15.01
CA ILE A 248 -5.23 -4.92 15.81
C ILE A 248 -4.22 -6.07 15.91
N VAL A 249 -2.97 -5.69 16.07
CA VAL A 249 -1.87 -6.53 16.56
C VAL A 249 -1.21 -5.74 17.67
N GLN A 250 -1.01 -6.36 18.82
CA GLN A 250 -0.48 -5.69 20.01
C GLN A 250 0.43 -6.62 20.81
N ILE A 251 1.48 -6.09 21.42
CA ILE A 251 2.38 -6.80 22.33
C ILE A 251 1.71 -6.81 23.71
N THR A 252 1.46 -8.00 24.26
CA THR A 252 0.87 -8.15 25.61
C THR A 252 1.83 -8.76 26.63
N GLY A 253 2.92 -9.36 26.17
CA GLY A 253 4.06 -9.78 26.99
C GLY A 253 5.33 -9.36 26.26
N PRO A 254 6.09 -8.37 26.74
CA PRO A 254 5.96 -7.65 28.02
C PRO A 254 4.69 -6.80 28.17
N ALA A 255 4.21 -6.67 29.41
CA ALA A 255 2.88 -6.12 29.71
C ALA A 255 2.77 -4.61 29.56
N MET A 256 3.86 -3.88 29.78
CA MET A 256 3.89 -2.41 29.71
C MET A 256 5.25 -1.90 29.27
N ASP A 257 5.25 -0.69 28.73
CA ASP A 257 6.47 0.01 28.31
C ASP A 257 7.35 0.31 29.54
N GLY A 258 8.68 0.18 29.38
CA GLY A 258 9.65 0.36 30.46
C GLY A 258 9.71 -0.78 31.48
N MET A 259 8.97 -1.88 31.28
CA MET A 259 9.01 -3.03 32.19
C MET A 259 10.44 -3.57 32.31
N THR A 260 10.87 -3.81 33.55
CA THR A 260 12.17 -4.44 33.82
C THR A 260 12.02 -5.96 33.80
N LEU A 261 12.79 -6.63 32.95
CA LEU A 261 12.91 -8.07 32.84
C LEU A 261 14.23 -8.50 33.49
N VAL A 262 14.14 -9.31 34.54
CA VAL A 262 15.32 -9.90 35.18
C VAL A 262 15.57 -11.24 34.48
N LEU A 263 16.61 -11.30 33.64
CA LEU A 263 16.92 -12.46 32.78
C LEU A 263 18.41 -12.82 32.87
N ASP A 264 18.74 -14.05 33.24
CA ASP A 264 20.11 -14.59 33.14
C ASP A 264 20.55 -14.75 31.68
N THR A 265 21.85 -14.95 31.46
CA THR A 265 22.46 -15.05 30.11
C THR A 265 21.77 -16.09 29.21
N ASN A 266 21.27 -17.17 29.79
CA ASN A 266 20.65 -18.28 29.07
C ASN A 266 19.12 -18.30 29.22
N ASP A 267 18.53 -17.29 29.85
CA ASP A 267 17.08 -17.24 30.03
C ASP A 267 16.36 -17.04 28.70
N VAL A 268 15.19 -17.66 28.63
CA VAL A 268 14.27 -17.56 27.51
C VAL A 268 13.07 -16.77 27.95
N TYR A 269 12.86 -15.60 27.36
CA TYR A 269 11.65 -14.81 27.58
C TYR A 269 10.67 -15.03 26.43
N THR A 270 9.43 -15.43 26.73
CA THR A 270 8.41 -15.58 25.69
C THR A 270 7.69 -14.26 25.44
N ILE A 271 8.03 -13.62 24.32
CA ILE A 271 7.28 -12.48 23.80
C ILE A 271 5.91 -12.98 23.36
N THR A 272 4.85 -12.33 23.83
CA THR A 272 3.46 -12.66 23.51
C THR A 272 2.78 -11.46 22.87
N ASN A 273 2.14 -11.70 21.74
CA ASN A 273 1.40 -10.71 20.98
C ASN A 273 -0.02 -11.19 20.81
N CYS A 274 -1.02 -10.32 20.98
CA CYS A 274 -2.40 -10.61 20.66
C CYS A 274 -2.78 -9.99 19.32
N PHE A 275 -3.55 -10.71 18.51
CA PHE A 275 -4.07 -10.18 17.25
C PHE A 275 -5.52 -10.59 16.97
N THR A 276 -6.23 -9.75 16.22
CA THR A 276 -7.65 -9.97 15.90
C THR A 276 -7.84 -11.26 15.11
N SER A 277 -8.85 -12.06 15.49
CA SER A 277 -9.09 -13.40 14.91
C SER A 277 -9.58 -13.40 13.46
N THR A 278 -9.93 -12.24 12.91
CA THR A 278 -10.37 -12.06 11.51
C THR A 278 -9.22 -11.85 10.53
N LEU A 279 -7.98 -11.65 11.01
CA LEU A 279 -6.78 -11.63 10.17
C LEU A 279 -6.52 -13.04 9.59
N ASP A 280 -5.58 -13.17 8.65
CA ASP A 280 -5.12 -14.52 8.28
C ASP A 280 -4.26 -15.09 9.41
N THR A 281 -4.86 -16.04 10.15
CA THR A 281 -4.43 -16.42 11.50
C THR A 281 -3.56 -17.67 11.58
N ASN A 282 -3.30 -18.34 10.45
CA ASN A 282 -2.55 -19.60 10.43
C ASN A 282 -1.23 -19.49 9.64
N ASN A 283 -0.95 -18.33 9.05
CA ASN A 283 0.23 -18.10 8.24
C ASN A 283 1.26 -17.21 8.98
N ILE A 284 2.27 -17.85 9.57
CA ILE A 284 3.37 -17.14 10.27
C ILE A 284 4.17 -16.20 9.36
N ASN A 285 4.12 -16.40 8.04
CA ASN A 285 4.86 -15.56 7.09
C ASN A 285 4.31 -14.14 6.97
N LEU A 286 3.09 -13.91 7.46
CA LEU A 286 2.46 -12.59 7.50
C LEU A 286 2.88 -11.77 8.73
N PHE A 287 3.62 -12.38 9.67
CA PHE A 287 4.09 -11.70 10.86
C PHE A 287 5.60 -11.50 10.82
N SER A 288 6.07 -10.41 11.41
CA SER A 288 7.49 -10.11 11.61
C SER A 288 7.67 -9.58 13.03
N ILE A 289 8.63 -10.12 13.76
CA ILE A 289 9.06 -9.61 15.06
C ILE A 289 10.46 -9.04 14.86
N TYR A 290 10.68 -7.82 15.33
CA TYR A 290 11.97 -7.16 15.37
C TYR A 290 12.36 -6.91 16.83
N ILE A 291 13.62 -7.14 17.15
CA ILE A 291 14.21 -6.80 18.46
C ILE A 291 15.40 -5.91 18.18
N ASN A 292 15.38 -4.68 18.70
CA ASN A 292 16.35 -3.62 18.42
C ASN A 292 16.52 -3.38 16.91
N GLY A 293 15.43 -3.46 16.15
CA GLY A 293 15.41 -3.34 14.69
C GLY A 293 15.90 -4.58 13.92
N VAL A 294 16.36 -5.64 14.61
CA VAL A 294 16.81 -6.88 13.99
C VAL A 294 15.64 -7.85 13.82
N PHE A 295 15.40 -8.28 12.58
CA PHE A 295 14.37 -9.25 12.24
C PHE A 295 14.65 -10.62 12.89
N GLN A 296 13.65 -11.15 13.58
CA GLN A 296 13.71 -12.46 14.22
C GLN A 296 13.21 -13.55 13.26
N PRO A 297 14.00 -14.60 12.97
CA PRO A 297 13.60 -15.66 12.03
C PRO A 297 12.28 -16.33 12.40
N ARG A 298 11.45 -16.60 11.39
CA ARG A 298 10.16 -17.31 11.56
C ARG A 298 10.34 -18.82 11.73
N ARG A 299 11.46 -19.35 11.23
CA ARG A 299 11.80 -20.77 11.20
C ARG A 299 13.27 -20.96 11.52
N ASP A 300 13.60 -22.11 12.09
CA ASP A 300 14.98 -22.55 12.24
C ASP A 300 15.54 -23.15 10.94
N VAL A 301 16.77 -23.66 11.01
CA VAL A 301 17.49 -24.27 9.88
C VAL A 301 16.80 -25.52 9.33
N ASP A 302 16.00 -26.20 10.15
CA ASP A 302 15.26 -27.42 9.81
C ASP A 302 13.82 -27.11 9.36
N GLN A 303 13.49 -25.83 9.14
CA GLN A 303 12.16 -25.33 8.76
C GLN A 303 11.10 -25.44 9.86
N THR A 304 11.48 -25.74 11.10
CA THR A 304 10.56 -25.76 12.25
C THR A 304 10.12 -24.33 12.59
N PRO A 305 8.80 -24.06 12.74
CA PRO A 305 8.32 -22.74 13.16
C PRO A 305 8.88 -22.30 14.52
N LEU A 306 9.50 -21.12 14.55
CA LEU A 306 9.87 -20.42 15.78
C LEU A 306 8.75 -19.50 16.27
N TYR A 307 7.83 -19.14 15.37
CA TYR A 307 6.65 -18.35 15.67
C TYR A 307 5.50 -19.30 16.03
N LEU A 308 5.00 -19.19 17.25
CA LEU A 308 4.00 -20.09 17.79
C LEU A 308 2.63 -19.40 17.82
N LEU A 309 1.73 -19.84 16.94
CA LEU A 309 0.36 -19.34 16.89
C LEU A 309 -0.52 -20.07 17.90
N GLY A 310 -1.30 -19.32 18.68
CA GLY A 310 -2.32 -19.83 19.59
C GLY A 310 -3.74 -19.53 19.11
N GLY A 311 -4.69 -20.34 19.56
CA GLY A 311 -6.12 -20.13 19.32
C GLY A 311 -6.69 -18.92 20.05
N ILE A 312 -8.00 -18.70 19.91
CA ILE A 312 -8.70 -17.62 20.60
C ILE A 312 -8.64 -17.85 22.13
N ASN A 313 -8.48 -16.79 22.92
CA ASN A 313 -8.37 -16.84 24.40
C ASN A 313 -7.12 -17.55 24.93
N SER A 314 -6.12 -17.79 24.09
CA SER A 314 -4.85 -18.38 24.53
C SER A 314 -3.88 -17.30 25.03
N PHE A 315 -3.04 -17.64 26.02
CA PHE A 315 -1.93 -16.81 26.50
C PHE A 315 -2.31 -15.35 26.82
N ASN A 316 -3.38 -15.17 27.61
CA ASN A 316 -3.89 -13.85 28.02
C ASN A 316 -4.32 -12.93 26.85
N CYS A 317 -4.77 -13.50 25.73
CA CYS A 317 -5.39 -12.78 24.63
C CYS A 317 -6.92 -12.93 24.63
N PRO A 318 -7.68 -12.18 25.45
CA PRO A 318 -9.14 -12.30 25.49
C PRO A 318 -9.77 -11.92 24.14
N LEU A 319 -10.66 -12.78 23.64
CA LEU A 319 -11.36 -12.67 22.34
C LEU A 319 -10.43 -12.62 21.10
N MET A 320 -9.13 -12.79 21.31
CA MET A 320 -8.09 -12.62 20.30
C MET A 320 -7.23 -13.88 20.24
N ARG A 321 -6.45 -13.98 19.17
CA ARG A 321 -5.43 -15.03 19.03
C ARG A 321 -4.09 -14.55 19.54
N SER A 322 -3.16 -15.47 19.74
CA SER A 322 -1.80 -15.15 20.18
C SER A 322 -0.74 -15.55 19.16
N LEU A 323 0.30 -14.73 19.05
CA LEU A 323 1.56 -15.03 18.38
C LEU A 323 2.66 -14.94 19.43
N ARG A 324 3.44 -16.02 19.59
CA ARG A 324 4.53 -16.08 20.57
C ARG A 324 5.87 -16.32 19.90
N TYR A 325 6.91 -15.77 20.51
CA TYR A 325 8.29 -15.97 20.12
C TYR A 325 9.17 -16.10 21.36
N ASN A 326 10.01 -17.13 21.39
CA ASN A 326 10.96 -17.35 22.47
C ASN A 326 12.22 -16.53 22.20
N TRP A 327 12.35 -15.42 22.92
CA TRP A 327 13.50 -14.53 22.85
C TRP A 327 14.61 -15.06 23.76
N THR A 328 15.75 -15.36 23.15
CA THR A 328 16.98 -15.80 23.84
C THR A 328 18.09 -14.76 23.63
N GLY A 329 19.07 -14.76 24.53
CA GLY A 329 20.23 -13.85 24.40
C GLY A 329 19.85 -12.37 24.52
N ALA A 330 18.87 -12.06 25.37
CA ALA A 330 18.48 -10.68 25.65
C ALA A 330 19.70 -9.86 26.13
N GLN A 331 19.91 -8.70 25.50
CA GLN A 331 21.00 -7.79 25.86
C GLN A 331 20.61 -6.99 27.10
N VAL A 332 21.55 -6.78 28.02
CA VAL A 332 21.33 -5.92 29.19
C VAL A 332 21.07 -4.47 28.73
N GLY A 333 20.19 -3.77 29.45
CA GLY A 333 19.77 -2.42 29.13
C GLY A 333 18.46 -2.36 28.35
N THR A 334 18.23 -1.24 27.67
CA THR A 334 16.97 -0.98 26.96
C THR A 334 16.89 -1.74 25.65
N ASN A 335 15.79 -2.46 25.46
CA ASN A 335 15.48 -3.22 24.25
C ASN A 335 14.11 -2.80 23.69
N ALA A 336 14.03 -2.60 22.38
CA ALA A 336 12.79 -2.30 21.67
C ALA A 336 12.30 -3.53 20.90
N ILE A 337 11.10 -4.00 21.22
CA ILE A 337 10.40 -5.09 20.55
C ILE A 337 9.36 -4.48 19.63
N GLN A 338 9.31 -4.91 18.38
CA GLN A 338 8.27 -4.54 17.44
C GLN A 338 7.63 -5.80 16.86
N VAL A 339 6.31 -5.80 16.73
CA VAL A 339 5.57 -6.80 15.98
C VAL A 339 4.87 -6.11 14.81
N VAL A 340 4.93 -6.72 13.64
CA VAL A 340 4.29 -6.23 12.41
C VAL A 340 3.52 -7.38 11.79
N TYR A 341 2.27 -7.13 11.40
CA TYR A 341 1.49 -7.96 10.51
C TYR A 341 1.37 -7.28 9.15
N THR A 342 1.59 -8.03 8.07
CA THR A 342 1.55 -7.52 6.71
C THR A 342 0.72 -8.45 5.82
N ASN A 343 -0.43 -7.96 5.36
CA ASN A 343 -1.26 -8.64 4.36
C ASN A 343 -2.11 -7.62 3.57
N GLN A 344 -3.44 -7.65 3.70
CA GLN A 344 -4.36 -6.66 3.14
C GLN A 344 -4.37 -5.33 3.93
N VAL A 345 -3.83 -5.36 5.14
CA VAL A 345 -3.60 -4.21 6.02
C VAL A 345 -2.24 -4.42 6.69
N ILE A 346 -1.52 -3.33 6.95
CA ILE A 346 -0.32 -3.35 7.79
C ILE A 346 -0.69 -2.91 9.21
N LEU A 347 -0.43 -3.77 10.19
CA LEU A 347 -0.67 -3.47 11.60
C LEU A 347 0.63 -3.66 12.37
N SER A 348 0.90 -2.80 13.33
CA SER A 348 2.12 -2.91 14.13
C SER A 348 1.94 -2.39 15.54
N ASP A 349 2.73 -2.94 16.45
CA ASP A 349 2.88 -2.43 17.81
C ASP A 349 4.35 -2.49 18.23
N THR A 350 4.73 -1.62 19.17
CA THR A 350 6.10 -1.52 19.69
C THR A 350 6.08 -1.46 21.22
N ARG A 351 7.05 -2.10 21.84
CA ARG A 351 7.23 -2.17 23.30
C ARG A 351 8.70 -2.02 23.65
N VAL A 352 9.02 -1.09 24.52
CA VAL A 352 10.36 -0.93 25.09
C VAL A 352 10.41 -1.59 26.46
N VAL A 353 11.48 -2.34 26.74
CA VAL A 353 11.74 -2.97 28.04
C VAL A 353 13.19 -2.82 28.45
N ASN A 354 13.44 -2.89 29.75
CA ASN A 354 14.80 -2.89 30.29
C ASN A 354 15.14 -4.31 30.73
N VAL A 355 16.25 -4.86 30.28
CA VAL A 355 16.73 -6.17 30.69
C VAL A 355 17.87 -5.99 31.69
N VAL A 356 17.78 -6.65 32.83
CA VAL A 356 18.83 -6.68 33.85
C VAL A 356 19.19 -8.13 34.14
N ARG A 357 20.43 -8.39 34.57
CA ARG A 357 20.82 -9.73 35.02
C ARG A 357 20.36 -9.94 36.47
N PRO A 358 19.94 -11.16 36.83
CA PRO A 358 19.93 -11.60 38.22
C PRO A 358 21.30 -11.29 38.83
N LEU A 359 21.27 -10.52 39.92
CA LEU A 359 22.47 -10.01 40.56
C LEU A 359 23.24 -11.19 41.15
N ASP A 360 24.45 -11.47 40.67
CA ASP A 360 25.44 -12.10 41.54
C ASP A 360 25.73 -11.08 42.64
N PRO A 361 25.46 -11.39 43.91
CA PRO A 361 25.66 -10.45 45.01
C PRO A 361 27.11 -9.97 45.16
N ASN A 362 28.05 -10.61 44.46
CA ASN A 362 29.48 -10.27 44.44
C ASN A 362 29.96 -9.76 43.08
N LEU A 363 29.09 -9.59 42.07
CA LEU A 363 29.50 -8.97 40.82
C LEU A 363 29.77 -7.50 41.07
N ASP A 364 31.00 -7.11 40.77
CA ASP A 364 31.57 -5.77 40.85
C ASP A 364 32.31 -5.59 39.52
N SER A 365 31.57 -5.06 38.55
CA SER A 365 31.92 -5.02 37.13
C SER A 365 33.11 -4.13 36.82
N ASP A 366 33.31 -3.05 37.58
CA ASP A 366 34.45 -2.14 37.43
C ASP A 366 35.55 -2.31 38.49
N GLY A 367 35.31 -3.13 39.52
CA GLY A 367 36.28 -3.54 40.53
C GLY A 367 36.55 -2.49 41.60
N ASP A 368 35.60 -1.57 41.85
CA ASP A 368 35.76 -0.49 42.81
C ASP A 368 35.40 -0.87 44.27
N GLY A 369 34.88 -2.08 44.47
CA GLY A 369 34.49 -2.66 45.75
C GLY A 369 33.01 -2.48 46.09
N MET A 370 32.21 -1.84 45.24
CA MET A 370 30.75 -1.72 45.35
C MET A 370 30.12 -2.70 44.35
N PRO A 371 29.27 -3.65 44.79
CA PRO A 371 28.63 -4.57 43.85
C PRO A 371 27.62 -3.85 42.96
N ASP A 372 27.49 -4.27 41.70
CA ASP A 372 26.62 -3.67 40.67
C ASP A 372 25.17 -3.43 41.15
N TRP A 373 24.67 -4.31 42.02
CA TRP A 373 23.33 -4.18 42.57
C TRP A 373 23.18 -3.03 43.55
N MET A 374 24.21 -2.77 44.36
CA MET A 374 24.20 -1.63 45.28
C MET A 374 24.27 -0.34 44.47
N GLU A 375 25.00 -0.35 43.36
CA GLU A 375 25.15 0.79 42.47
C GLU A 375 23.85 1.13 41.75
N LEU A 376 23.15 0.11 41.25
CA LEU A 376 21.83 0.30 40.66
C LEU A 376 20.82 0.88 41.66
N ILE A 377 20.89 0.49 42.94
CA ILE A 377 20.07 1.08 44.02
C ILE A 377 20.50 2.51 44.32
N ALA A 378 21.80 2.79 44.31
CA ALA A 378 22.35 4.12 44.56
C ALA A 378 22.24 5.08 43.36
N GLY A 379 21.85 4.58 42.19
CA GLY A 379 21.76 5.32 40.93
C GLY A 379 23.11 5.56 40.26
N THR A 380 24.16 4.86 40.67
CA THR A 380 25.51 4.94 40.10
C THR A 380 25.71 3.96 38.94
N ASP A 381 26.74 4.15 38.12
CA ASP A 381 27.05 3.33 36.93
C ASP A 381 27.98 2.15 37.26
N PRO A 382 27.53 0.88 37.16
CA PRO A 382 28.34 -0.29 37.51
C PRO A 382 29.59 -0.55 36.67
N HIS A 383 29.85 0.26 35.65
CA HIS A 383 30.98 0.07 34.75
C HIS A 383 31.99 1.25 34.81
N ASP A 384 31.81 2.18 35.75
CA ASP A 384 32.73 3.32 35.97
C ASP A 384 33.13 3.41 37.44
N SER A 385 34.34 2.94 37.76
CA SER A 385 34.93 2.95 39.11
C SER A 385 35.03 4.33 39.80
N ASN A 386 34.73 5.42 39.09
CA ASN A 386 34.62 6.77 39.66
C ASN A 386 33.20 7.14 40.09
N SER A 387 32.19 6.42 39.58
CA SER A 387 30.78 6.58 39.88
C SER A 387 30.40 5.66 41.04
N VAL A 388 30.82 6.02 42.26
CA VAL A 388 30.57 5.20 43.47
C VAL A 388 29.96 6.02 44.59
N LEU A 389 29.01 5.44 45.34
CA LEU A 389 28.44 6.13 46.50
C LEU A 389 29.46 6.15 47.64
N ARG A 390 30.10 7.30 47.84
CA ARG A 390 31.08 7.51 48.93
C ARG A 390 30.99 8.89 49.55
N ILE A 391 31.38 8.96 50.83
CA ILE A 391 31.65 10.25 51.50
C ILE A 391 32.95 10.80 50.89
N THR A 392 32.86 11.97 50.28
CA THR A 392 33.98 12.62 49.60
C THR A 392 34.71 13.62 50.48
N ALA A 393 34.04 14.19 51.49
CA ALA A 393 34.68 15.08 52.45
C ALA A 393 33.97 15.11 53.81
N LEU A 394 34.78 15.34 54.85
CA LEU A 394 34.33 15.85 56.14
C LEU A 394 34.91 17.26 56.31
N ALA A 395 34.04 18.25 56.47
CA ALA A 395 34.43 19.65 56.58
C ALA A 395 33.87 20.29 57.85
N ASN A 396 34.22 21.56 58.10
CA ASN A 396 33.75 22.34 59.24
C ASN A 396 33.92 21.62 60.59
N GLY A 397 35.16 21.24 60.93
CA GLY A 397 35.44 20.51 62.17
C GLY A 397 34.94 19.05 62.19
N ASN A 398 34.82 18.42 61.03
CA ASN A 398 34.26 17.07 60.82
C ASN A 398 32.74 16.94 61.04
N GLN A 399 32.02 18.05 61.11
CA GLN A 399 30.55 18.06 61.28
C GLN A 399 29.78 18.19 59.95
N LEU A 400 30.42 18.64 58.87
CA LEU A 400 29.81 18.71 57.54
C LEU A 400 30.18 17.46 56.73
N VAL A 401 29.23 16.54 56.56
CA VAL A 401 29.39 15.31 55.76
C VAL A 401 28.99 15.59 54.33
N VAL A 402 29.88 15.35 53.37
CA VAL A 402 29.65 15.56 51.92
C VAL A 402 29.84 14.24 51.18
N TRP A 403 28.93 13.90 50.26
CA TRP A 403 29.02 12.70 49.42
C TRP A 403 28.65 13.00 47.97
N ASP A 404 29.09 12.12 47.07
CA ASP A 404 28.64 12.10 45.67
C ASP A 404 27.20 11.57 45.63
N SER A 405 26.31 12.26 44.92
CA SER A 405 24.87 11.94 44.92
C SER A 405 24.27 11.92 43.53
N VAL A 406 23.20 11.17 43.35
CA VAL A 406 22.44 11.07 42.10
C VAL A 406 21.10 11.76 42.29
N SER A 407 20.72 12.62 41.34
CA SER A 407 19.45 13.36 41.42
C SER A 407 18.27 12.40 41.51
N ASN A 408 17.27 12.74 42.34
CA ASN A 408 16.09 11.92 42.64
C ASN A 408 16.35 10.63 43.44
N ILE A 409 17.53 10.47 44.03
CA ILE A 409 17.79 9.44 45.04
C ILE A 409 17.66 10.06 46.44
N ASN A 410 17.01 9.34 47.34
CA ASN A 410 16.81 9.72 48.72
C ASN A 410 17.92 9.13 49.60
N TYR A 411 18.58 9.97 50.38
CA TYR A 411 19.67 9.57 51.28
C TYR A 411 19.33 9.84 52.74
N GLN A 412 19.93 9.07 53.64
CA GLN A 412 19.90 9.31 55.07
C GLN A 412 21.31 9.16 55.64
N VAL A 413 21.71 10.08 56.52
CA VAL A 413 22.98 10.05 57.23
C VAL A 413 22.78 9.33 58.55
N LEU A 414 23.59 8.30 58.76
CA LEU A 414 23.65 7.56 60.00
C LEU A 414 24.99 7.82 60.67
N ALA A 415 25.00 7.83 62.01
CA ALA A 415 26.24 7.93 62.75
C ALA A 415 26.25 7.06 64.01
N THR A 416 27.46 6.77 64.48
CA THR A 416 27.74 6.19 65.81
C THR A 416 28.99 6.83 66.41
N THR A 417 29.10 6.86 67.73
CA THR A 417 30.32 7.29 68.42
C THR A 417 31.28 6.13 68.70
N ASN A 418 30.83 4.89 68.47
CA ASN A 418 31.62 3.69 68.68
C ASN A 418 31.12 2.58 67.75
N LEU A 419 32.02 2.01 66.94
CA LEU A 419 31.72 0.98 65.94
C LEU A 419 31.20 -0.35 66.54
N SER A 420 31.25 -0.51 67.87
CA SER A 420 30.60 -1.62 68.57
C SER A 420 29.08 -1.43 68.73
N TYR A 421 28.56 -0.23 68.46
CA TYR A 421 27.13 0.08 68.47
C TYR A 421 26.63 0.33 67.04
N PRO A 422 25.35 0.00 66.75
CA PRO A 422 24.78 0.26 65.43
C PRO A 422 24.79 1.75 65.11
N LEU A 423 24.98 2.08 63.83
CA LEU A 423 24.79 3.44 63.35
C LEU A 423 23.30 3.76 63.37
N LEU A 424 22.95 4.91 63.93
CA LEU A 424 21.57 5.38 64.00
C LEU A 424 21.38 6.57 63.07
N PRO A 425 20.20 6.74 62.46
CA PRO A 425 19.90 7.94 61.68
C PRO A 425 20.08 9.21 62.51
N ILE A 426 20.84 10.16 61.97
CA ILE A 426 21.00 11.50 62.53
C ILE A 426 20.35 12.57 61.65
N SER A 427 20.10 12.28 60.36
CA SER A 427 19.41 13.19 59.44
C SER A 427 17.97 12.77 59.14
N PRO A 428 17.11 13.71 58.67
CA PRO A 428 15.92 13.35 57.90
C PRO A 428 16.31 12.67 56.58
N VAL A 429 15.31 12.24 55.81
CA VAL A 429 15.51 11.83 54.41
C VAL A 429 15.86 13.07 53.58
N ILE A 430 16.96 12.99 52.84
CA ILE A 430 17.51 14.06 52.04
C ILE A 430 17.36 13.68 50.56
N PRO A 431 16.42 14.31 49.82
CA PRO A 431 16.32 14.12 48.38
C PRO A 431 17.46 14.86 47.67
N ALA A 432 18.31 14.14 46.95
CA ALA A 432 19.38 14.74 46.18
C ALA A 432 18.86 15.41 44.90
N SER A 433 19.45 16.55 44.55
CA SER A 433 19.08 17.36 43.38
C SER A 433 20.23 17.62 42.40
N GLY A 434 21.40 17.05 42.66
CA GLY A 434 22.61 17.28 41.88
C GLY A 434 23.71 16.25 42.18
N PRO A 435 24.91 16.45 41.61
CA PRO A 435 26.01 15.47 41.68
C PRO A 435 26.66 15.35 43.06
N SER A 436 26.34 16.24 44.01
CA SER A 436 26.81 16.16 45.39
C SER A 436 25.75 16.68 46.36
N THR A 437 25.68 16.06 47.53
CA THR A 437 24.78 16.41 48.63
C THR A 437 25.57 16.45 49.94
N PHE A 438 25.04 17.18 50.94
CA PHE A 438 25.69 17.30 52.25
C PHE A 438 24.67 17.29 53.40
N TYR A 439 25.17 17.04 54.60
CA TYR A 439 24.44 17.15 55.85
C TYR A 439 25.34 17.73 56.94
N PHE A 440 24.82 18.68 57.72
CA PHE A 440 25.52 19.27 58.86
C PHE A 440 25.02 18.63 60.16
N ASP A 441 25.93 18.04 60.91
CA ASP A 441 25.71 17.39 62.19
C ASP A 441 25.84 18.41 63.33
N ASP A 442 24.72 18.79 63.93
CA ASP A 442 24.64 19.80 64.99
C ASP A 442 24.77 19.23 66.41
N SER A 443 25.08 17.94 66.54
CA SER A 443 25.27 17.32 67.84
C SER A 443 26.58 17.74 68.51
N PRO A 444 26.68 17.67 69.85
CA PRO A 444 27.90 18.03 70.57
C PRO A 444 29.09 17.20 70.10
N ASP A 445 30.27 17.82 69.94
CA ASP A 445 31.49 17.16 69.51
C ASP A 445 31.83 15.97 70.42
N ALA A 446 31.63 14.76 69.90
CA ALA A 446 32.13 13.53 70.51
C ALA A 446 33.59 13.33 70.09
N CYS A 447 34.43 12.83 71.00
CA CYS A 447 35.85 12.56 70.70
C CYS A 447 36.08 11.63 69.50
N CYS A 448 35.10 10.79 69.15
CA CYS A 448 35.09 9.94 67.96
C CYS A 448 33.65 9.85 67.39
N LYS A 449 33.46 10.10 66.09
CA LYS A 449 32.19 9.91 65.39
C LYS A 449 32.43 9.26 64.02
N PHE A 450 31.58 8.30 63.66
CA PHE A 450 31.65 7.54 62.41
C PHE A 450 30.35 7.75 61.64
N TYR A 451 30.47 8.00 60.34
CA TYR A 451 29.34 8.30 59.46
C TYR A 451 29.13 7.21 58.40
N ARG A 452 27.88 7.02 57.99
CA ARG A 452 27.49 6.24 56.82
C ARG A 452 26.35 6.93 56.09
N ILE A 453 26.39 6.87 54.77
CA ILE A 453 25.27 7.28 53.92
C ILE A 453 24.48 6.03 53.54
N GLN A 454 23.16 6.10 53.68
CA GLN A 454 22.24 5.05 53.30
C GLN A 454 21.27 5.59 52.25
N VAL A 455 21.04 4.80 51.19
CA VAL A 455 19.94 5.03 50.25
C VAL A 455 18.65 4.51 50.87
N VAL A 456 17.59 5.31 50.81
CA VAL A 456 16.26 4.96 51.34
C VAL A 456 15.20 5.15 50.24
N PRO A 457 14.05 4.46 50.34
CA PRO A 457 12.96 4.58 49.37
C PRO A 457 12.40 6.00 49.21
#